data_AF-M3XIF9-F1
#
_entry.id   AF-M3XIF9-F1
#
_cell.length_a   1.000
_cell.length_b   1.000
_cell.length_c   1.000
_cell.angle_alpha   90.00
_cell.angle_beta   90.00
_cell.angle_gamma   90.00
#
_symmetry.space_group_name_H-M   'P 1'
#
loop_
_entity.id
_entity.type
_entity.pdbx_description
1 polymer ?
#
loop_
_entity_poly.entity_id
_entity_poly.type
_entity_poly.pdbx_seq_one_letter_code
_entity_poly.pdbx_strand_id
1 'polypeptide(L)'
;MPRRDSVLDGWLRLNPKKTEVLMVGRDRVWGSLFGTLSPPSMNGADLRVVKVTKSLGVFLDASLTLERQISSVVSSGFFHLRNIRRLRLVLPHDSLSTLMHAFIASRLDYCNALYAGLPLKAIRRLQLVQNSAARVLHNVSRFDHITPMLWELHWLPIRWRITFKVLVFKALNGLGPAYLRDFLMPYVPARSLHSESGCSLVVPRFRTKLGERSFAYQAAVAWNAIPIGLRFSPSLSIFKSHLKTFLFQSAFNDV
;
A
#
# COMPACT_ATOMS: atom_id res chain seq x y z
N MET A 1 -11.75 44.07 -19.28
CA MET A 1 -10.97 42.90 -19.74
C MET A 1 -10.97 41.84 -18.65
N PRO A 2 -11.59 40.66 -18.86
CA PRO A 2 -11.49 39.57 -17.90
C PRO A 2 -10.27 38.70 -18.24
N ARG A 3 -9.34 38.56 -17.28
CA ARG A 3 -8.24 37.60 -17.35
C ARG A 3 -8.84 36.20 -17.30
N ARG A 4 -8.64 35.43 -18.37
CA ARG A 4 -8.94 34.00 -18.42
C ARG A 4 -7.97 33.28 -17.48
N ASP A 5 -8.52 32.44 -16.62
CA ASP A 5 -7.81 31.47 -15.80
C ASP A 5 -7.03 30.51 -16.72
N SER A 6 -5.74 30.78 -16.92
CA SER A 6 -4.85 29.97 -17.74
C SER A 6 -4.14 28.91 -16.89
N VAL A 7 -4.81 27.79 -16.65
CA VAL A 7 -4.16 26.49 -16.34
C VAL A 7 -4.05 25.64 -17.63
N LEU A 8 -4.18 26.26 -18.80
CA LEU A 8 -4.19 25.60 -20.11
C LEU A 8 -3.07 26.10 -21.03
N ASP A 9 -1.82 26.10 -20.55
CA ASP A 9 -0.64 26.33 -21.40
C ASP A 9 -0.18 25.05 -22.14
N GLY A 10 -0.98 23.98 -22.07
CA GLY A 10 -0.75 22.71 -22.76
C GLY A 10 -1.77 22.48 -23.87
N TRP A 11 -1.31 21.97 -25.03
CA TRP A 11 -2.12 21.62 -26.20
C TRP A 11 -3.03 20.39 -25.96
N LEU A 12 -3.24 19.99 -24.71
CA LEU A 12 -3.97 18.79 -24.32
C LEU A 12 -5.39 19.14 -23.88
N ARG A 13 -6.38 18.58 -24.58
CA ARG A 13 -7.79 18.66 -24.19
C ARG A 13 -8.13 17.50 -23.26
N LEU A 14 -8.62 17.82 -22.06
CA LEU A 14 -9.18 16.83 -21.14
C LEU A 14 -10.53 16.32 -21.67
N ASN A 15 -10.82 15.03 -21.46
CA ASN A 15 -12.07 14.40 -21.88
C ASN A 15 -13.10 14.46 -20.74
N PRO A 16 -14.12 15.35 -20.81
CA PRO A 16 -15.05 15.54 -19.70
C PRO A 16 -15.82 14.27 -19.34
N LYS A 17 -16.06 13.37 -20.30
CA LYS A 17 -16.76 12.10 -20.06
C LYS A 17 -15.96 11.10 -19.22
N LYS A 18 -14.62 11.22 -19.19
CA LYS A 18 -13.72 10.36 -18.41
C LYS A 18 -13.16 11.07 -17.17
N THR A 19 -13.33 12.38 -17.08
CA THR A 19 -12.81 13.19 -15.97
C THR A 19 -13.83 13.22 -14.83
N GLU A 20 -13.44 12.66 -13.70
CA GLU A 20 -14.22 12.70 -12.46
C GLU A 20 -13.50 13.59 -11.45
N VAL A 21 -14.28 14.28 -10.61
CA VAL A 21 -13.75 15.06 -9.50
C VAL A 21 -13.98 14.30 -8.21
N LEU A 22 -12.88 13.82 -7.62
CA LEU A 22 -12.86 13.29 -6.26
C LEU A 22 -12.36 14.38 -5.32
N MET A 23 -13.24 14.89 -4.48
CA MET A 23 -12.85 15.79 -3.40
C MET A 23 -12.58 14.97 -2.15
N VAL A 24 -11.38 15.16 -1.58
CA VAL A 24 -10.88 14.38 -0.45
C VAL A 24 -11.14 15.13 0.86
N GLY A 25 -11.76 14.49 1.84
CA GLY A 25 -12.13 15.13 3.10
C GLY A 25 -12.86 14.21 4.07
N ARG A 26 -13.21 14.74 5.25
CA ARG A 26 -14.04 14.01 6.22
C ARG A 26 -15.52 14.09 5.81
N ASP A 27 -16.26 13.01 6.03
CA ASP A 27 -17.69 12.94 5.71
C ASP A 27 -18.54 14.08 6.30
N ARG A 28 -18.17 14.60 7.48
CA ARG A 28 -18.87 15.75 8.09
C ARG A 28 -18.76 17.03 7.27
N VAL A 29 -17.60 17.25 6.66
CA VAL A 29 -17.34 18.39 5.77
C VAL A 29 -18.03 18.17 4.41
N TRP A 30 -18.22 16.91 4.03
CA TRP A 30 -18.95 16.53 2.82
C TRP A 30 -20.43 16.91 2.89
N GLY A 31 -21.08 16.59 4.02
CA GLY A 31 -22.51 16.85 4.20
C GLY A 31 -22.88 18.32 4.01
N SER A 32 -21.99 19.26 4.38
CA SER A 32 -22.22 20.70 4.23
C SER A 32 -21.89 21.24 2.83
N LEU A 33 -20.91 20.64 2.13
CA LEU A 33 -20.40 21.15 0.85
C LEU A 33 -21.13 20.59 -0.37
N PHE A 34 -21.70 19.38 -0.27
CA PHE A 34 -22.30 18.70 -1.43
C PHE A 34 -23.56 19.37 -1.99
N GLY A 35 -24.21 20.23 -1.19
CA GLY A 35 -25.36 21.01 -1.63
C GLY A 35 -25.05 22.45 -2.01
N THR A 36 -23.84 22.95 -1.71
CA THR A 36 -23.46 24.37 -1.88
C THR A 36 -22.45 24.60 -2.99
N LEU A 37 -21.70 23.59 -3.41
CA LEU A 37 -20.73 23.70 -4.49
C LEU A 37 -21.38 23.39 -5.84
N SER A 38 -21.44 24.39 -6.73
CA SER A 38 -21.69 24.13 -8.14
C SER A 38 -20.63 23.16 -8.67
N PRO A 39 -21.01 22.14 -9.46
CA PRO A 39 -20.03 21.22 -10.02
C PRO A 39 -19.01 22.00 -10.84
N PRO A 40 -17.70 21.75 -10.67
CA PRO A 40 -16.69 22.43 -11.47
C PRO A 40 -16.95 22.12 -12.94
N SER A 41 -17.14 23.17 -13.75
CA SER A 41 -17.33 23.04 -15.19
C SER A 41 -15.99 23.11 -15.91
N MET A 42 -15.77 22.24 -16.90
CA MET A 42 -14.61 22.29 -17.78
C MET A 42 -15.06 22.27 -19.23
N ASN A 43 -14.63 23.26 -20.02
CA ASN A 43 -15.03 23.42 -21.43
C ASN A 43 -16.57 23.46 -21.64
N GLY A 44 -17.31 24.06 -20.70
CA GLY A 44 -18.77 24.15 -20.76
C GLY A 44 -19.51 22.85 -20.43
N ALA A 45 -18.81 21.81 -19.99
CA ALA A 45 -19.39 20.57 -19.49
C ALA A 45 -19.17 20.44 -17.98
N ASP A 46 -20.23 20.12 -17.24
CA ASP A 46 -20.15 19.88 -15.81
C ASP A 46 -19.40 18.58 -15.53
N LEU A 47 -18.40 18.65 -14.64
CA LEU A 47 -17.67 17.45 -14.23
C LEU A 47 -18.45 16.68 -13.19
N ARG A 48 -18.40 15.35 -13.32
CA ARG A 48 -19.03 14.45 -12.36
C ARG A 48 -18.23 14.44 -11.07
N VAL A 49 -18.84 14.94 -9.99
CA VAL A 49 -18.30 14.78 -8.65
C VAL A 49 -18.64 13.37 -8.13
N VAL A 50 -17.63 12.64 -7.68
CA VAL A 50 -17.78 11.25 -7.22
C VAL A 50 -17.24 11.08 -5.80
N LYS A 51 -17.86 10.16 -5.05
CA LYS A 51 -17.34 9.75 -3.72
C LYS A 51 -16.23 8.70 -3.81
N VAL A 52 -16.17 7.98 -4.93
CA VAL A 52 -15.18 6.94 -5.19
C VAL A 52 -14.82 6.96 -6.67
N THR A 53 -13.53 6.97 -6.97
CA THR A 53 -13.01 6.81 -8.34
C THR A 53 -12.00 5.67 -8.42
N LYS A 54 -11.67 5.23 -9.62
CA LYS A 54 -10.67 4.19 -9.87
C LYS A 54 -9.46 4.81 -10.58
N SER A 55 -8.32 4.84 -9.90
CA SER A 55 -7.06 5.31 -10.46
C SER A 55 -6.05 4.17 -10.54
N LEU A 56 -5.49 3.91 -11.72
CA LEU A 56 -4.52 2.82 -11.96
C LEU A 56 -4.95 1.51 -11.30
N GLY A 57 -6.18 1.07 -11.50
CA GLY A 57 -6.66 -0.20 -10.92
C GLY A 57 -7.13 -0.14 -9.46
N VAL A 58 -6.86 0.93 -8.72
CA VAL A 58 -7.16 1.08 -7.29
C VAL A 58 -8.38 1.96 -7.06
N PHE A 59 -9.31 1.52 -6.22
CA PHE A 59 -10.43 2.36 -5.78
C PHE A 59 -9.99 3.34 -4.69
N LEU A 60 -10.22 4.63 -4.93
CA LEU A 60 -9.96 5.72 -3.99
C LEU A 60 -11.29 6.34 -3.58
N ASP A 61 -11.63 6.26 -2.30
CA ASP A 61 -12.78 6.94 -1.71
C ASP A 61 -12.40 8.31 -1.15
N ALA A 62 -13.37 9.22 -1.08
CA ALA A 62 -13.19 10.60 -0.61
C ALA A 62 -12.60 10.68 0.82
N SER A 63 -12.91 9.69 1.65
CA SER A 63 -12.38 9.56 3.02
C SER A 63 -11.04 8.82 3.13
N LEU A 64 -10.47 8.36 2.01
CA LEU A 64 -9.22 7.59 1.92
C LEU A 64 -9.17 6.39 2.89
N THR A 65 -10.31 5.71 3.07
CA THR A 65 -10.44 4.50 3.89
C THR A 65 -9.95 3.25 3.17
N LEU A 66 -9.98 3.27 1.83
CA LEU A 66 -9.69 2.15 0.94
C LEU A 66 -10.58 0.92 1.19
N GLU A 67 -11.75 1.11 1.82
CA GLU A 67 -12.63 0.00 2.20
C GLU A 67 -13.21 -0.73 0.98
N ARG A 68 -13.60 0.03 -0.06
CA ARG A 68 -14.04 -0.53 -1.35
C ARG A 68 -12.91 -1.29 -2.05
N GLN A 69 -11.68 -0.74 -1.99
CA GLN A 69 -10.51 -1.39 -2.57
C GLN A 69 -10.23 -2.72 -1.88
N ILE A 70 -10.13 -2.74 -0.55
CA ILE A 70 -9.90 -3.97 0.22
C ILE A 70 -11.00 -4.99 -0.05
N SER A 71 -12.26 -4.56 -0.04
CA SER A 71 -13.39 -5.44 -0.34
C SER A 71 -13.28 -6.06 -1.74
N SER A 72 -12.89 -5.27 -2.74
CA SER A 72 -12.67 -5.76 -4.11
C SER A 72 -11.53 -6.78 -4.19
N VAL A 73 -10.39 -6.51 -3.54
CA VAL A 73 -9.24 -7.44 -3.53
C VAL A 73 -9.59 -8.72 -2.79
N VAL A 74 -10.27 -8.62 -1.64
CA VAL A 74 -10.67 -9.78 -0.83
C VAL A 74 -11.67 -10.65 -1.57
N SER A 75 -12.71 -10.04 -2.16
CA SER A 75 -13.72 -10.74 -2.94
C SER A 75 -13.09 -11.48 -4.12
N SER A 76 -12.24 -10.79 -4.91
CA SER A 76 -11.51 -11.41 -6.02
C SER A 76 -10.59 -12.53 -5.54
N GLY A 77 -9.87 -12.34 -4.44
CA GLY A 77 -9.00 -13.36 -3.85
C GLY A 77 -9.75 -14.64 -3.49
N PHE A 78 -10.87 -14.53 -2.79
CA PHE A 78 -11.69 -15.69 -2.44
C PHE A 78 -12.35 -16.35 -3.66
N PHE A 79 -12.74 -15.57 -4.66
CA PHE A 79 -13.23 -16.10 -5.94
C PHE A 79 -12.17 -17.01 -6.60
N HIS A 80 -10.93 -16.52 -6.74
CA HIS A 80 -9.85 -17.32 -7.32
C HIS A 80 -9.48 -18.52 -6.44
N LEU A 81 -9.46 -18.37 -5.12
CA LEU A 81 -9.20 -19.49 -4.21
C LEU A 81 -10.23 -20.61 -4.34
N ARG A 82 -11.51 -20.28 -4.48
CA ARG A 82 -12.56 -21.30 -4.68
C ARG A 82 -12.33 -22.09 -5.96
N ASN A 83 -11.91 -21.42 -7.05
CA ASN A 83 -11.62 -22.08 -8.32
C ASN A 83 -10.35 -22.94 -8.24
N ILE A 84 -9.26 -22.40 -7.69
CA ILE A 84 -7.99 -23.12 -7.52
C ILE A 84 -8.17 -24.35 -6.62
N ARG A 85 -8.94 -24.23 -5.55
CA ARG A 85 -9.21 -25.35 -4.63
C ARG A 85 -9.85 -26.56 -5.32
N ARG A 86 -10.66 -26.35 -6.36
CA ARG A 86 -11.26 -27.45 -7.16
C ARG A 86 -10.22 -28.17 -8.01
N LEU A 87 -9.25 -27.41 -8.53
CA LEU A 87 -8.17 -27.95 -9.38
C LEU A 87 -7.07 -28.64 -8.56
N ARG A 88 -7.01 -28.40 -7.25
CA ARG A 88 -5.98 -28.92 -6.34
C ARG A 88 -5.75 -30.43 -6.45
N LEU A 89 -6.82 -31.22 -6.63
CA LEU A 89 -6.73 -32.68 -6.68
C LEU A 89 -6.07 -33.21 -7.96
N VAL A 90 -6.01 -32.38 -9.00
CA VAL A 90 -5.54 -32.78 -10.34
C VAL A 90 -4.20 -32.14 -10.67
N LEU A 91 -3.85 -31.03 -10.03
CA LEU A 91 -2.63 -30.29 -10.31
C LEU A 91 -1.46 -30.74 -9.42
N PRO A 92 -0.24 -30.84 -9.99
CA PRO A 92 0.99 -30.94 -9.22
C PRO A 92 1.17 -29.74 -8.28
N HIS A 93 1.88 -29.96 -7.18
CA HIS A 93 2.11 -28.94 -6.15
C HIS A 93 2.74 -27.65 -6.72
N ASP A 94 3.72 -27.77 -7.62
CA ASP A 94 4.40 -26.60 -8.19
C ASP A 94 3.50 -25.76 -9.10
N SER A 95 2.62 -26.44 -9.85
CA SER A 95 1.60 -25.77 -10.67
C SER A 95 0.58 -25.06 -9.78
N LEU A 96 0.17 -25.70 -8.67
CA LEU A 96 -0.71 -25.09 -7.68
C LEU A 96 -0.08 -23.86 -7.03
N SER A 97 1.19 -23.94 -6.66
CA SER A 97 1.97 -22.83 -6.10
C SER A 97 2.03 -21.66 -7.10
N THR A 98 2.28 -21.96 -8.37
CA THR A 98 2.31 -20.95 -9.44
C THR A 98 0.94 -20.27 -9.59
N LEU A 99 -0.16 -21.01 -9.56
CA LEU A 99 -1.51 -20.43 -9.56
C LEU A 99 -1.76 -19.55 -8.33
N MET A 100 -1.32 -19.98 -7.14
CA MET A 100 -1.43 -19.17 -5.93
C MET A 100 -0.67 -17.85 -6.06
N HIS A 101 0.55 -17.88 -6.59
CA HIS A 101 1.33 -16.67 -6.83
C HIS A 101 0.68 -15.76 -7.89
N ALA A 102 0.30 -16.32 -9.03
CA ALA A 102 -0.25 -15.59 -10.17
C ALA A 102 -1.62 -14.98 -9.88
N PHE A 103 -2.48 -15.68 -9.12
CA PHE A 103 -3.84 -15.22 -8.86
C PHE A 103 -4.03 -14.56 -7.50
N ILE A 104 -3.35 -15.02 -6.45
CA ILE A 104 -3.57 -14.52 -5.09
C ILE A 104 -2.49 -13.54 -4.68
N ALA A 105 -1.22 -13.95 -4.69
CA ALA A 105 -0.13 -13.10 -4.21
C ALA A 105 -0.02 -11.80 -5.03
N SER A 106 -0.11 -11.90 -6.37
CA SER A 106 -0.08 -10.74 -7.27
C SER A 106 -1.15 -9.69 -6.92
N ARG A 107 -2.37 -10.11 -6.56
CA ARG A 107 -3.49 -9.22 -6.19
C ARG A 107 -3.29 -8.59 -4.81
N LEU A 108 -2.74 -9.35 -3.87
CA LEU A 108 -2.43 -8.87 -2.53
C LEU A 108 -1.26 -7.88 -2.54
N ASP A 109 -0.31 -8.06 -3.47
CA ASP A 109 0.89 -7.23 -3.60
C ASP A 109 0.69 -6.02 -4.53
N TYR A 110 -0.34 -6.01 -5.36
CA TYR A 110 -0.65 -4.88 -6.23
C TYR A 110 -1.03 -3.62 -5.43
N CYS A 111 -0.24 -2.55 -5.60
CA CYS A 111 -0.40 -1.27 -4.92
C CYS A 111 -0.52 -1.36 -3.39
N ASN A 112 0.02 -2.41 -2.78
CA ASN A 112 -0.17 -2.66 -1.35
C ASN A 112 0.52 -1.63 -0.43
N ALA A 113 1.47 -0.85 -0.95
CA ALA A 113 2.07 0.28 -0.24
C ALA A 113 1.03 1.33 0.18
N LEU A 114 -0.09 1.46 -0.56
CA LEU A 114 -1.21 2.34 -0.21
C LEU A 114 -1.95 1.89 1.05
N TYR A 115 -1.78 0.64 1.47
CA TYR A 115 -2.41 0.11 2.67
C TYR A 115 -1.63 0.43 3.96
N ALA A 116 -0.50 1.13 3.85
CA ALA A 116 0.27 1.55 5.01
C ALA A 116 -0.55 2.49 5.91
N GLY A 117 -0.51 2.24 7.23
CA GLY A 117 -1.29 3.00 8.22
C GLY A 117 -2.81 2.76 8.21
N LEU A 118 -3.32 1.81 7.41
CA LEU A 118 -4.72 1.40 7.52
C LEU A 118 -5.00 0.65 8.84
N PRO A 119 -6.25 0.65 9.34
CA PRO A 119 -6.60 -0.07 10.56
C PRO A 119 -6.33 -1.57 10.41
N LEU A 120 -5.83 -2.20 11.47
CA LEU A 120 -5.51 -3.63 11.46
C LEU A 120 -6.71 -4.52 11.11
N LYS A 121 -7.94 -4.10 11.44
CA LYS A 121 -9.17 -4.78 11.02
C LYS A 121 -9.27 -4.91 9.50
N ALA A 122 -8.88 -3.88 8.76
CA ALA A 122 -8.91 -3.87 7.31
C ALA A 122 -7.81 -4.78 6.73
N ILE A 123 -6.59 -4.68 7.27
CA ILE A 123 -5.45 -5.54 6.89
C ILE A 123 -5.72 -7.02 7.19
N ARG A 124 -6.40 -7.33 8.31
CA ARG A 124 -6.77 -8.69 8.69
C ARG A 124 -7.61 -9.38 7.61
N ARG A 125 -8.46 -8.65 6.88
CA ARG A 125 -9.27 -9.24 5.79
C ARG A 125 -8.39 -9.74 4.65
N LEU A 126 -7.34 -8.99 4.30
CA LEU A 126 -6.32 -9.43 3.33
C LEU A 126 -5.52 -10.62 3.87
N GLN A 127 -5.17 -10.60 5.17
CA GLN A 127 -4.49 -11.72 5.82
C GLN A 127 -5.30 -13.01 5.76
N LEU A 128 -6.63 -12.95 5.89
CA LEU A 128 -7.49 -14.13 5.76
C LEU A 128 -7.43 -14.76 4.37
N VAL A 129 -7.27 -13.96 3.31
CA VAL A 129 -7.06 -14.46 1.95
C VAL A 129 -5.73 -15.19 1.86
N GLN A 130 -4.64 -14.58 2.34
CA GLN A 130 -3.32 -15.20 2.36
C GLN A 130 -3.32 -16.52 3.16
N ASN A 131 -3.92 -16.50 4.35
CA ASN A 131 -4.04 -17.68 5.20
C ASN A 131 -4.81 -18.78 4.48
N SER A 132 -5.91 -18.44 3.82
CA SER A 132 -6.70 -19.42 3.06
C SER A 132 -5.91 -19.98 1.88
N ALA A 133 -5.08 -19.17 1.22
CA ALA A 133 -4.19 -19.62 0.15
C ALA A 133 -3.16 -20.63 0.67
N ALA A 134 -2.49 -20.34 1.79
CA ALA A 134 -1.53 -21.25 2.41
C ALA A 134 -2.20 -22.57 2.81
N ARG A 135 -3.43 -22.51 3.35
CA ARG A 135 -4.19 -23.73 3.69
C ARG A 135 -4.54 -24.58 2.48
N VAL A 136 -4.92 -23.95 1.36
CA VAL A 136 -5.21 -24.71 0.13
C VAL A 136 -3.95 -25.35 -0.44
N LEU A 137 -2.80 -24.69 -0.31
CA LEU A 137 -1.51 -25.21 -0.77
C LEU A 137 -1.04 -26.42 0.06
N HIS A 138 -1.06 -26.30 1.40
CA HIS A 138 -0.66 -27.38 2.32
C HIS A 138 -1.75 -28.41 2.63
N ASN A 139 -2.97 -28.22 2.14
CA ASN A 139 -4.11 -29.07 2.44
C ASN A 139 -4.41 -29.25 3.95
N VAL A 140 -4.33 -28.16 4.70
CA VAL A 140 -4.61 -28.18 6.15
C VAL A 140 -6.03 -27.70 6.46
N SER A 141 -6.53 -28.11 7.63
CA SER A 141 -7.86 -27.75 8.10
C SER A 141 -7.98 -26.24 8.34
N ARG A 142 -9.22 -25.73 8.30
CA ARG A 142 -9.52 -24.33 8.64
C ARG A 142 -9.22 -23.98 10.10
N PHE A 143 -9.21 -24.99 10.97
CA PHE A 143 -8.99 -24.85 12.41
C PHE A 143 -7.52 -24.95 12.80
N ASP A 144 -6.67 -25.46 11.90
CA ASP A 144 -5.24 -25.60 12.17
C ASP A 144 -4.58 -24.23 12.28
N HIS A 145 -3.58 -24.17 13.17
CA HIS A 145 -2.77 -22.98 13.35
C HIS A 145 -2.03 -22.64 12.06
N ILE A 146 -2.13 -21.38 11.62
CA ILE A 146 -1.66 -20.99 10.28
C ILE A 146 -0.17 -20.64 10.23
N THR A 147 0.41 -20.29 11.37
CA THR A 147 1.80 -19.80 11.46
C THR A 147 2.84 -20.79 10.91
N PRO A 148 2.78 -22.11 11.18
CA PRO A 148 3.71 -23.07 10.61
C PRO A 148 3.69 -23.08 9.08
N MET A 149 2.49 -23.00 8.48
CA MET A 149 2.32 -23.00 7.03
C MET A 149 2.91 -21.74 6.39
N LEU A 150 2.71 -20.57 7.02
CA LEU A 150 3.30 -19.33 6.51
C LEU A 150 4.84 -19.33 6.65
N TRP A 151 5.35 -19.98 7.70
CA TRP A 151 6.77 -20.15 7.91
C TRP A 151 7.40 -21.05 6.85
N GLU A 152 6.86 -22.25 6.64
CA GLU A 152 7.31 -23.21 5.62
C GLU A 152 7.29 -22.62 4.21
N LEU A 153 6.27 -21.83 3.87
CA LEU A 153 6.18 -21.16 2.56
C LEU A 153 7.10 -19.95 2.43
N HIS A 154 7.78 -19.53 3.51
CA HIS A 154 8.48 -18.25 3.60
C HIS A 154 7.59 -17.05 3.21
N TRP A 155 6.31 -17.11 3.58
CA TRP A 155 5.32 -16.08 3.28
C TRP A 155 5.21 -15.08 4.42
N LEU A 156 5.73 -13.86 4.21
CA LEU A 156 5.50 -12.74 5.13
C LEU A 156 4.00 -12.47 5.32
N PRO A 157 3.51 -12.28 6.55
CA PRO A 157 2.17 -11.75 6.80
C PRO A 157 1.94 -10.41 6.08
N ILE A 158 0.69 -10.11 5.71
CA ILE A 158 0.33 -8.93 4.90
C ILE A 158 0.83 -7.63 5.50
N ARG A 159 0.75 -7.46 6.83
CA ARG A 159 1.27 -6.25 7.51
C ARG A 159 2.74 -5.99 7.16
N TRP A 160 3.54 -7.05 7.15
CA TRP A 160 4.98 -6.98 6.89
C TRP A 160 5.28 -6.87 5.39
N ARG A 161 4.43 -7.45 4.53
CA ARG A 161 4.52 -7.24 3.08
C ARG A 161 4.29 -5.79 2.67
N ILE A 162 3.37 -5.11 3.35
CA ILE A 162 3.13 -3.67 3.14
C ILE A 162 4.40 -2.90 3.53
N THR A 163 4.94 -3.13 4.73
CA THR A 163 6.20 -2.52 5.20
C THR A 163 7.36 -2.78 4.24
N PHE A 164 7.52 -4.01 3.77
CA PHE A 164 8.55 -4.41 2.80
C PHE A 164 8.48 -3.62 1.48
N LYS A 165 7.28 -3.19 1.09
CA LYS A 165 7.02 -2.45 -0.16
C LYS A 165 7.11 -0.94 0.00
N VAL A 166 7.29 -0.42 1.22
CA VAL A 166 7.53 1.02 1.44
C VAL A 166 8.89 1.38 0.83
N LEU A 167 8.86 2.23 -0.20
CA LEU A 167 9.97 2.44 -1.14
C LEU A 167 11.09 3.37 -0.63
N VAL A 168 11.46 3.29 0.65
CA VAL A 168 12.39 4.26 1.25
C VAL A 168 13.79 4.17 0.64
N PHE A 169 14.33 2.96 0.52
CA PHE A 169 15.68 2.76 -0.04
C PHE A 169 15.79 3.32 -1.46
N LYS A 170 14.77 3.10 -2.30
CA LYS A 170 14.80 3.61 -3.67
C LYS A 170 14.75 5.12 -3.73
N ALA A 171 13.92 5.75 -2.91
CA ALA A 171 13.80 7.20 -2.85
C ALA A 171 15.12 7.84 -2.37
N LEU A 172 15.74 7.30 -1.34
CA LEU A 172 17.00 7.82 -0.80
C LEU A 172 18.20 7.63 -1.75
N ASN A 173 18.23 6.55 -2.53
CA ASN A 173 19.32 6.25 -3.47
C ASN A 173 19.05 6.73 -4.91
N GLY A 174 18.06 7.60 -5.14
CA GLY A 174 17.77 8.15 -6.47
C GLY A 174 17.25 7.14 -7.50
N LEU A 175 16.82 5.94 -7.06
CA LEU A 175 16.24 4.89 -7.91
C LEU A 175 14.71 5.04 -8.08
N GLY A 176 14.14 6.11 -7.54
CA GLY A 176 12.73 6.44 -7.62
C GLY A 176 12.50 7.89 -8.04
N PRO A 177 11.25 8.30 -8.25
CA PRO A 177 10.93 9.68 -8.58
C PRO A 177 11.46 10.68 -7.55
N ALA A 178 12.05 11.78 -8.03
CA ALA A 178 12.66 12.80 -7.17
C ALA A 178 11.68 13.32 -6.09
N TYR A 179 10.42 13.53 -6.46
CA TYR A 179 9.39 14.02 -5.53
C TYR A 179 9.19 13.12 -4.29
N LEU A 180 9.46 11.81 -4.39
CA LEU A 180 9.36 10.92 -3.23
C LEU A 180 10.51 11.14 -2.24
N ARG A 181 11.72 11.43 -2.75
CA ARG A 181 12.87 11.77 -1.91
C ARG A 181 12.61 13.07 -1.16
N ASP A 182 11.98 14.04 -1.80
CA ASP A 182 11.73 15.37 -1.22
C ASP A 182 10.75 15.31 -0.02
N PHE A 183 9.96 14.24 0.10
CA PHE A 183 9.14 13.97 1.29
C PHE A 183 9.92 13.36 2.46
N LEU A 184 11.16 12.94 2.27
CA LEU A 184 11.99 12.28 3.28
C LEU A 184 13.07 13.24 3.78
N MET A 185 12.95 13.65 5.04
CA MET A 185 13.91 14.56 5.67
C MET A 185 14.95 13.76 6.47
N PRO A 186 16.25 13.85 6.13
CA PRO A 186 17.31 13.29 6.96
C PRO A 186 17.28 13.88 8.37
N TYR A 187 17.47 13.03 9.37
CA TYR A 187 17.60 13.50 10.74
C TYR A 187 19.02 13.99 11.00
N VAL A 188 19.14 15.27 11.36
CA VAL A 188 20.40 15.89 11.79
C VAL A 188 20.29 16.20 13.29
N PRO A 189 21.10 15.58 14.15
CA PRO A 189 21.06 15.86 15.58
C PRO A 189 21.62 17.26 15.88
N ALA A 190 21.09 17.92 16.91
CA ALA A 190 21.55 19.26 17.33
C ALA A 190 22.94 19.26 18.00
N ARG A 191 23.43 18.08 18.42
CA ARG A 191 24.75 17.84 19.00
C ARG A 191 25.31 16.56 18.39
N SER A 192 26.61 16.51 18.13
CA SER A 192 27.28 15.29 17.68
C SER A 192 27.12 14.21 18.77
N LEU A 193 26.39 13.16 18.43
CA LEU A 193 26.10 12.04 19.31
C LEU A 193 26.69 10.79 18.67
N HIS A 194 27.05 9.79 19.48
CA HIS A 194 27.61 8.53 18.95
C HIS A 194 26.65 7.78 18.00
N SER A 195 25.36 8.18 17.95
CA SER A 195 24.28 7.71 17.06
C SER A 195 24.14 8.51 15.74
N GLU A 196 25.03 9.46 15.46
CA GLU A 196 25.07 10.33 14.27
C GLU A 196 25.22 9.55 12.95
N SER A 197 25.72 8.31 13.03
CA SER A 197 25.99 7.42 11.90
C SER A 197 24.79 6.59 11.43
N GLY A 198 23.55 6.87 11.86
CA GLY A 198 22.42 5.97 11.63
C GLY A 198 21.61 6.12 10.32
N CYS A 199 21.89 7.14 9.48
CA CYS A 199 21.05 7.51 8.32
C CYS A 199 19.54 7.53 8.65
N SER A 200 19.17 8.04 9.83
CA SER A 200 17.78 8.08 10.29
C SER A 200 16.98 9.19 9.58
N LEU A 201 15.66 9.04 9.55
CA LEU A 201 14.74 10.04 9.00
C LEU A 201 13.96 10.75 10.11
N VAL A 202 13.61 12.02 9.89
CA VAL A 202 12.68 12.74 10.74
C VAL A 202 11.29 12.17 10.54
N VAL A 203 10.62 11.77 11.64
CA VAL A 203 9.23 11.35 11.58
C VAL A 203 8.33 12.59 11.68
N PRO A 204 7.59 12.96 10.62
CA PRO A 204 6.70 14.11 10.64
C PRO A 204 5.58 13.93 11.68
N ARG A 205 5.16 15.02 12.32
CA ARG A 205 4.06 15.00 13.29
C ARG A 205 2.75 15.35 12.61
N PHE A 206 1.75 14.48 12.73
CA PHE A 206 0.41 14.70 12.22
C PHE A 206 -0.61 14.75 13.36
N ARG A 207 -1.58 15.66 13.27
CA ARG A 207 -2.70 15.76 14.24
C ARG A 207 -3.79 14.69 14.01
N THR A 208 -3.71 13.95 12.91
CA THR A 208 -4.76 12.99 12.52
C THR A 208 -4.15 11.65 12.13
N LYS A 209 -4.87 10.57 12.41
CA LYS A 209 -4.51 9.21 11.97
C LYS A 209 -4.45 9.07 10.45
N LEU A 210 -5.23 9.86 9.71
CA LEU A 210 -5.14 9.89 8.26
C LEU A 210 -3.80 10.47 7.79
N GLY A 211 -3.31 11.54 8.43
CA GLY A 211 -2.00 12.12 8.13
C GLY A 211 -0.84 11.16 8.42
N GLU A 212 -0.95 10.34 9.47
CA GLU A 212 -0.01 9.25 9.76
C GLU A 212 0.02 8.19 8.64
N ARG A 213 -0.97 8.11 7.74
CA ARG A 213 -0.92 7.21 6.56
C ARG A 213 -0.09 7.75 5.41
N SER A 214 0.37 9.00 5.48
CA SER A 214 1.17 9.60 4.43
C SER A 214 2.46 8.80 4.18
N PHE A 215 2.94 8.87 2.94
CA PHE A 215 4.22 8.26 2.57
C PHE A 215 5.34 8.73 3.49
N ALA A 216 5.47 10.05 3.74
CA ALA A 216 6.51 10.62 4.59
C ALA A 216 6.54 9.99 6.00
N TYR A 217 5.37 9.85 6.63
CA TYR A 217 5.27 9.24 7.96
C TYR A 217 5.62 7.75 7.93
N GLN A 218 4.92 6.98 7.09
CA GLN A 218 5.07 5.52 7.06
C GLN A 218 6.47 5.10 6.62
N ALA A 219 7.07 5.84 5.67
CA ALA A 219 8.45 5.66 5.25
C ALA A 219 9.44 5.92 6.39
N ALA A 220 9.34 7.07 7.06
CA ALA A 220 10.27 7.41 8.14
C ALA A 220 10.17 6.41 9.31
N VAL A 221 8.95 6.02 9.70
CA VAL A 221 8.74 5.03 10.78
C VAL A 221 9.31 3.66 10.39
N ALA A 222 8.98 3.17 9.19
CA ALA A 222 9.48 1.87 8.73
C ALA A 222 11.01 1.85 8.59
N TRP A 223 11.60 2.93 8.09
CA TRP A 223 13.05 3.06 7.92
C TRP A 223 13.79 3.17 9.26
N ASN A 224 13.22 3.89 10.22
CA ASN A 224 13.83 4.02 11.54
C ASN A 224 13.71 2.73 12.37
N ALA A 225 12.79 1.82 12.02
CA ALA A 225 12.64 0.53 12.67
C ALA A 225 13.64 -0.54 12.19
N ILE A 226 14.31 -0.34 11.04
CA ILE A 226 15.28 -1.31 10.53
C ILE A 226 16.67 -1.10 11.15
N PRO A 227 17.48 -2.17 11.31
CA PRO A 227 18.83 -2.08 11.84
C PRO A 227 19.74 -1.20 10.99
N ILE A 228 20.70 -0.52 11.63
CA ILE A 228 21.63 0.40 10.98
C ILE A 228 22.40 -0.29 9.84
N GLY A 229 22.88 -1.52 10.06
CA GLY A 229 23.59 -2.28 9.02
C GLY A 229 22.77 -2.52 7.75
N LEU A 230 21.44 -2.64 7.85
CA LEU A 230 20.58 -2.75 6.67
C LEU A 230 20.46 -1.43 5.91
N ARG A 231 20.51 -0.29 6.60
CA ARG A 231 20.40 1.05 5.97
C ARG A 231 21.59 1.36 5.06
N PHE A 232 22.77 0.86 5.42
CA PHE A 232 24.01 0.97 4.64
C PHE A 232 24.20 -0.14 3.60
N SER A 233 23.12 -0.83 3.22
CA SER A 233 23.21 -1.87 2.19
C SER A 233 23.74 -1.27 0.87
N PRO A 234 24.72 -1.93 0.21
CA PRO A 234 25.40 -1.37 -0.96
C PRO A 234 24.56 -1.43 -2.24
N SER A 235 23.49 -2.25 -2.26
CA SER A 235 22.62 -2.39 -3.44
C SER A 235 21.18 -2.70 -3.05
N LEU A 236 20.26 -2.43 -3.97
CA LEU A 236 18.84 -2.72 -3.78
C LEU A 236 18.54 -4.21 -3.62
N SER A 237 19.28 -5.09 -4.31
CA SER A 237 19.06 -6.54 -4.24
C SER A 237 19.44 -7.07 -2.86
N ILE A 238 20.62 -6.68 -2.35
CA ILE A 238 21.10 -7.05 -1.01
C ILE A 238 20.15 -6.48 0.05
N PHE A 239 19.79 -5.20 -0.07
CA PHE A 239 18.83 -4.55 0.84
C PHE A 239 17.51 -5.34 0.92
N LYS A 240 16.91 -5.68 -0.23
CA LYS A 240 15.65 -6.44 -0.26
C LYS A 240 15.78 -7.82 0.36
N SER A 241 16.90 -8.52 0.10
CA SER A 241 17.14 -9.84 0.68
C SER A 241 17.20 -9.76 2.20
N HIS A 242 18.09 -8.91 2.74
CA HIS A 242 18.27 -8.73 4.18
C HIS A 242 17.02 -8.17 4.86
N LEU A 243 16.33 -7.22 4.23
CA LEU A 243 15.08 -6.69 4.75
C LEU A 243 14.01 -7.78 4.85
N LYS A 244 13.87 -8.64 3.83
CA LYS A 244 12.92 -9.75 3.89
C LYS A 244 13.24 -10.67 5.07
N THR A 245 14.52 -11.02 5.26
CA THR A 245 14.96 -11.87 6.38
C THR A 245 14.65 -11.22 7.73
N PHE A 246 15.00 -9.94 7.90
CA PHE A 246 14.71 -9.19 9.13
C PHE A 246 13.21 -9.17 9.44
N LEU A 247 12.38 -8.78 8.47
CA LEU A 247 10.93 -8.72 8.67
C LEU A 247 10.31 -10.10 8.91
N PHE A 248 10.91 -11.16 8.36
CA PHE A 248 10.46 -12.54 8.57
C PHE A 248 10.76 -12.98 10.00
N GLN A 249 11.96 -12.72 10.52
CA GLN A 249 12.29 -12.96 11.92
C GLN A 249 11.38 -12.17 12.86
N SER A 250 11.19 -10.87 12.63
CA SER A 250 10.26 -10.05 13.42
C SER A 250 8.79 -10.51 13.32
N ALA A 251 8.42 -11.25 12.27
CA ALA A 251 7.05 -11.72 12.12
C ALA A 251 6.72 -12.94 12.96
N PHE A 252 7.73 -13.77 13.26
CA PHE A 252 7.54 -15.14 13.74
C PHE A 252 8.37 -15.49 14.97
N ASN A 253 9.39 -14.69 15.34
CA ASN A 253 10.16 -14.89 16.57
C ASN A 253 9.46 -14.31 17.83
N ASP A 254 8.34 -13.61 17.66
CA ASP A 254 7.47 -13.12 18.76
C ASP A 254 6.36 -14.15 19.12
N VAL A 255 6.57 -15.45 18.87
CA VAL A 255 5.64 -16.55 19.19
C VAL A 255 6.27 -17.51 20.18
#